data_AF-A0A6P6YLJ7-F1
#
_entry.id   AF-A0A6P6YLJ7-F1
#
_cell.length_a   1.000
_cell.length_b   1.000
_cell.length_c   1.000
_cell.angle_alpha   90.00
_cell.angle_beta   90.00
_cell.angle_gamma   90.00
#
_symmetry.space_group_name_H-M   'P 1'
#
loop_
_entity.id
_entity.type
_entity.pdbx_description
1 polymer ?
#
loop_
_entity_poly.entity_id
_entity_poly.type
_entity_poly.pdbx_seq_one_letter_code
_entity_poly.pdbx_strand_id
1 'polypeptide(L)'
;MNSSINIIICSIITIPLLNFFTINEIESAGVHRKHSKNSNSTKPFRWILDKPQCLEPQRMAKVDRYIERMIGFGGKGRPFPENGPQLKPYCNETRVMVSFIDEYLHECYEQDIQKLANIVLYTLKRNLRYFCNKKPSNKKLKNLLKLASCLNTRIKDDHCIMSMMNSTSALIPSGLNSKEKIKYVCCYYAELVRCGDEWMDTIPCIRNDKQIALDFLRGLSGDIISVACSDYNEFTNRCDHLKPLEIKQTNRKKYGSILNIMIDTIESMDGFL
;
A
#
# COMPACT_ATOMS: atom_id res chain seq x y z
N MET A 1 -12.96 -9.83 -11.82
CA MET A 1 -12.35 -11.12 -11.48
C MET A 1 -10.91 -10.98 -11.92
N ASN A 2 -9.88 -10.77 -11.11
CA ASN A 2 -9.11 -11.79 -10.39
C ASN A 2 -8.01 -11.05 -9.52
N SER A 3 -7.73 -11.27 -8.21
CA SER A 3 -6.73 -10.44 -7.44
C SER A 3 -6.32 -10.90 -6.02
N SER A 4 -5.29 -11.74 -5.89
CA SER A 4 -4.82 -12.19 -4.55
C SER A 4 -3.32 -12.17 -4.38
N ILE A 5 -2.64 -12.05 -5.50
CA ILE A 5 -1.18 -11.85 -5.57
C ILE A 5 -0.91 -10.35 -5.72
N ASN A 6 -1.89 -9.65 -6.27
CA ASN A 6 -2.14 -8.23 -6.30
C ASN A 6 -1.97 -7.52 -4.96
N ILE A 7 -2.38 -8.16 -3.88
CA ILE A 7 -2.39 -7.59 -2.53
C ILE A 7 -0.97 -7.55 -1.94
N ILE A 8 -0.08 -8.41 -2.45
CA ILE A 8 1.23 -8.76 -1.89
C ILE A 8 2.12 -7.53 -1.80
N ILE A 9 1.97 -6.57 -2.71
CA ILE A 9 2.82 -5.38 -2.74
C ILE A 9 2.02 -4.08 -2.61
N CYS A 10 0.70 -4.08 -2.87
CA CYS A 10 -0.17 -2.96 -2.47
C CYS A 10 -0.02 -2.68 -0.97
N SER A 11 -0.10 -3.74 -0.17
CA SER A 11 0.11 -3.72 1.28
C SER A 11 1.36 -2.97 1.75
N ILE A 12 2.42 -3.04 0.95
CA ILE A 12 3.74 -2.55 1.32
C ILE A 12 3.77 -1.04 1.20
N ILE A 13 3.05 -0.42 0.27
CA ILE A 13 3.28 1.00 -0.05
C ILE A 13 2.04 1.85 0.23
N THR A 14 0.85 1.25 0.18
CA THR A 14 -0.39 2.03 0.14
C THR A 14 -1.01 2.16 1.52
N ILE A 15 -1.14 1.06 2.25
CA ILE A 15 -1.68 1.05 3.61
C ILE A 15 -0.88 1.93 4.57
N PRO A 16 0.46 1.91 4.57
CA PRO A 16 1.16 2.68 5.56
C PRO A 16 1.11 4.19 5.33
N LEU A 17 0.91 4.70 4.12
CA LEU A 17 0.73 6.15 3.96
C LEU A 17 -0.51 6.65 4.73
N LEU A 18 -1.51 5.80 4.99
CA LEU A 18 -2.69 6.12 5.80
C LEU A 18 -2.49 6.02 7.32
N ASN A 19 -1.36 5.53 7.80
CA ASN A 19 -1.30 4.84 9.09
C ASN A 19 -0.43 5.49 10.16
N PHE A 20 -0.52 6.81 10.38
CA PHE A 20 0.13 7.37 11.58
C PHE A 20 -0.75 7.51 12.82
N PHE A 21 -2.06 7.29 12.83
CA PHE A 21 -2.82 7.57 14.06
C PHE A 21 -3.96 6.61 14.38
N THR A 22 -3.66 5.62 15.25
CA THR A 22 -4.49 5.38 16.45
C THR A 22 -3.65 4.89 17.65
N ILE A 23 -3.63 5.74 18.69
CA ILE A 23 -3.61 5.49 20.15
C ILE A 23 -2.53 4.56 20.74
N ASN A 24 -1.44 5.16 21.23
CA ASN A 24 -0.92 4.99 22.60
C ASN A 24 0.18 6.04 22.84
N GLU A 25 -0.19 7.27 23.24
CA GLU A 25 0.62 8.31 23.95
C GLU A 25 0.01 9.73 23.88
N ILE A 26 -1.32 9.87 23.81
CA ILE A 26 -1.99 11.16 24.05
C ILE A 26 -2.44 11.19 25.51
N GLU A 27 -1.49 11.21 26.44
CA GLU A 27 -1.73 11.66 27.82
C GLU A 27 -0.52 12.39 28.43
N SER A 28 0.64 12.44 27.75
CA SER A 28 1.87 13.03 28.30
C SER A 28 2.45 14.22 27.52
N ALA A 29 1.84 14.65 26.42
CA ALA A 29 2.29 15.82 25.65
C ALA A 29 1.19 16.86 25.45
N GLY A 30 0.41 17.14 26.49
CA GLY A 30 -0.16 18.48 26.63
C GLY A 30 1.01 19.42 26.89
N VAL A 31 1.38 20.25 25.90
CA VAL A 31 1.94 21.61 26.03
C VAL A 31 2.54 22.08 24.68
N HIS A 32 1.96 23.17 24.16
CA HIS A 32 2.46 24.10 23.14
C HIS A 32 2.56 23.65 21.67
N ARG A 33 1.49 23.92 20.90
CA ARG A 33 1.65 24.52 19.57
C ARG A 33 0.71 25.73 19.42
N LYS A 34 1.29 26.93 19.52
CA LYS A 34 0.64 28.20 19.18
C LYS A 34 0.16 28.14 17.73
N HIS A 35 -1.12 28.39 17.50
CA HIS A 35 -1.65 28.72 16.19
C HIS A 35 -0.93 29.98 15.67
N SER A 36 -0.05 29.81 14.68
CA SER A 36 0.34 30.90 13.81
C SER A 36 -0.57 30.86 12.59
N LYS A 37 -1.64 31.66 12.64
CA LYS A 37 -2.33 32.13 11.44
C LYS A 37 -1.46 33.24 10.83
N ASN A 38 -0.75 32.94 9.74
CA ASN A 38 -0.46 33.89 8.66
C ASN A 38 0.45 33.25 7.60
N SER A 39 -0.07 33.09 6.39
CA SER A 39 0.42 33.72 5.15
C SER A 39 -0.02 32.90 3.94
N ASN A 40 -0.53 33.60 2.93
CA ASN A 40 -0.94 33.08 1.62
C ASN A 40 0.18 32.31 0.91
N SER A 41 0.27 30.99 1.11
CA SER A 41 0.86 30.09 0.12
C SER A 41 -0.13 28.96 -0.17
N THR A 42 -0.55 28.88 -1.43
CA THR A 42 -1.48 27.85 -1.93
C THR A 42 -0.68 26.57 -2.14
N LYS A 43 -0.18 25.99 -1.06
CA LYS A 43 0.59 24.75 -1.11
C LYS A 43 -0.30 23.66 -1.72
N PRO A 44 0.07 23.03 -2.85
CA PRO A 44 -0.81 22.11 -3.56
C PRO A 44 -1.04 20.79 -2.81
N PHE A 45 -0.16 20.46 -1.85
CA PHE A 45 -0.24 19.27 -1.00
C PHE A 45 0.11 19.65 0.43
N ARG A 46 -0.65 19.16 1.42
CA ARG A 46 -0.40 19.43 2.84
C ARG A 46 0.93 18.86 3.29
N TRP A 47 1.26 17.64 2.84
CA TRP A 47 2.36 16.86 3.40
C TRP A 47 3.68 16.87 2.62
N ILE A 48 3.68 17.35 1.38
CA ILE A 48 4.90 17.47 0.54
C ILE A 48 5.58 18.80 0.84
N LEU A 49 6.88 18.85 1.06
CA LEU A 49 7.63 20.09 1.28
C LEU A 49 7.57 20.99 0.04
N ASP A 50 7.43 22.31 0.25
CA ASP A 50 7.39 23.31 -0.81
C ASP A 50 8.79 23.58 -1.37
N LYS A 51 9.34 22.56 -2.05
CA LYS A 51 10.65 22.60 -2.72
C LYS A 51 10.43 22.30 -4.21
N PRO A 52 11.04 23.03 -5.15
CA PRO A 52 10.82 22.84 -6.59
C PRO A 52 11.05 21.40 -7.07
N GLN A 53 12.09 20.74 -6.55
CA GLN A 53 12.40 19.35 -6.88
C GLN A 53 11.37 18.34 -6.34
N CYS A 54 10.56 18.71 -5.36
CA CYS A 54 9.53 17.84 -4.77
C CYS A 54 8.18 17.94 -5.47
N LEU A 55 7.99 19.01 -6.25
CA LEU A 55 6.81 19.23 -7.07
C LEU A 55 7.09 18.99 -8.55
N GLU A 56 8.30 18.53 -8.89
CA GLU A 56 8.69 18.25 -10.26
C GLU A 56 7.85 17.07 -10.82
N PRO A 57 7.04 17.28 -11.87
CA PRO A 57 6.12 16.25 -12.38
C PRO A 57 6.82 14.95 -12.79
N GLN A 58 8.05 15.06 -13.27
CA GLN A 58 8.85 13.91 -13.71
C GLN A 58 9.28 13.03 -12.53
N ARG A 59 9.68 13.64 -11.40
CA ARG A 59 10.05 12.89 -10.18
C ARG A 59 8.82 12.21 -9.57
N MET A 60 7.70 12.94 -9.46
CA MET A 60 6.43 12.38 -8.99
C MET A 60 5.97 11.19 -9.86
N ALA A 61 5.98 11.36 -11.19
CA ALA A 61 5.61 10.29 -12.12
C ALA A 61 6.58 9.10 -12.07
N LYS A 62 7.85 9.32 -11.73
CA LYS A 62 8.84 8.25 -11.55
C LYS A 62 8.59 7.46 -10.26
N VAL A 63 8.27 8.13 -9.15
CA VAL A 63 7.84 7.49 -7.89
C VAL A 63 6.62 6.61 -8.15
N ASP A 64 5.60 7.17 -8.81
CA ASP A 64 4.37 6.46 -9.16
C ASP A 64 4.65 5.21 -10.01
N ARG A 65 5.46 5.36 -11.06
CA ARG A 65 5.88 4.24 -11.93
C ARG A 65 6.66 3.18 -11.18
N TYR A 66 7.56 3.56 -10.27
CA TYR A 66 8.34 2.61 -9.48
C TYR A 66 7.45 1.82 -8.52
N ILE A 67 6.43 2.47 -7.98
CA ILE A 67 5.44 1.81 -7.13
C ILE A 67 4.59 0.84 -7.96
N GLU A 68 4.10 1.23 -9.14
CA GLU A 68 3.40 0.32 -10.07
C GLU A 68 4.27 -0.88 -10.46
N ARG A 69 5.54 -0.66 -10.82
CA ARG A 69 6.50 -1.74 -11.16
C ARG A 69 6.81 -2.65 -9.99
N MET A 70 6.89 -2.11 -8.76
CA MET A 70 7.06 -2.94 -7.58
C MET A 70 5.80 -3.74 -7.31
N ILE A 71 4.61 -3.13 -7.41
CA ILE A 71 3.32 -3.81 -7.22
C ILE A 71 3.18 -5.01 -8.15
N GLY A 72 3.71 -4.89 -9.36
CA GLY A 72 3.77 -5.97 -10.33
C GLY A 72 2.51 -6.04 -11.20
N PHE A 73 1.40 -5.41 -10.84
CA PHE A 73 0.12 -5.44 -11.55
C PHE A 73 -0.25 -4.08 -12.16
N GLY A 74 -1.19 -4.07 -13.11
CA GLY A 74 -1.58 -2.89 -13.88
C GLY A 74 -0.74 -2.71 -15.15
N GLY A 75 -1.10 -1.74 -16.00
CA GLY A 75 -0.50 -1.57 -17.34
C GLY A 75 1.03 -1.39 -17.37
N LYS A 76 1.65 -1.05 -16.24
CA LYS A 76 3.11 -0.88 -16.09
C LYS A 76 3.76 -1.85 -15.08
N GLY A 77 3.01 -2.83 -14.60
CA GLY A 77 3.51 -3.91 -13.75
C GLY A 77 4.59 -4.73 -14.46
N ARG A 78 5.57 -5.25 -13.71
CA ARG A 78 6.62 -6.13 -14.25
C ARG A 78 6.39 -7.56 -13.79
N PRO A 79 6.72 -8.57 -14.62
CA PRO A 79 6.56 -9.97 -14.24
C PRO A 79 7.44 -10.34 -13.04
N PHE A 80 6.95 -11.28 -12.24
CA PHE A 80 7.72 -11.92 -11.18
C PHE A 80 8.79 -12.85 -11.76
N PRO A 81 9.94 -13.00 -11.10
CA PRO A 81 10.97 -13.91 -11.56
C PRO A 81 10.49 -15.36 -11.41
N GLU A 82 10.66 -16.16 -12.45
CA GLU A 82 10.23 -17.56 -12.50
C GLU A 82 11.35 -18.54 -12.14
N ASN A 83 12.59 -18.04 -12.08
CA ASN A 83 13.77 -18.85 -11.86
C ASN A 83 14.93 -18.04 -11.26
N GLY A 84 15.97 -18.77 -10.82
CA GLY A 84 17.17 -18.19 -10.23
C GLY A 84 17.90 -17.16 -11.10
N PRO A 85 18.04 -17.37 -12.44
CA PRO A 85 18.59 -16.37 -13.35
C PRO A 85 17.81 -15.05 -13.38
N GLN A 86 16.48 -15.11 -13.42
CA GLN A 86 15.61 -13.91 -13.41
C GLN A 86 15.56 -13.21 -12.05
N LEU A 87 15.81 -13.92 -10.95
CA LEU A 87 15.73 -13.38 -9.60
C LEU A 87 16.76 -12.25 -9.34
N LYS A 88 18.01 -12.41 -9.80
CA LYS A 88 19.08 -11.42 -9.59
C LYS A 88 18.75 -10.04 -10.21
N PRO A 89 18.41 -9.93 -11.51
CA PRO A 89 18.04 -8.65 -12.10
C PRO A 89 16.77 -8.06 -11.46
N TYR A 90 15.76 -8.88 -11.18
CA TYR A 90 14.54 -8.43 -10.49
C TYR A 90 14.87 -7.77 -9.14
N CYS A 91 15.70 -8.43 -8.33
CA CYS A 91 16.13 -7.95 -7.02
C CYS A 91 16.98 -6.68 -7.10
N ASN A 92 17.90 -6.59 -8.05
CA ASN A 92 18.72 -5.39 -8.25
C ASN A 92 17.86 -4.18 -8.62
N GLU A 93 16.95 -4.35 -9.59
CA GLU A 93 16.02 -3.30 -9.98
C GLU A 93 15.12 -2.89 -8.81
N THR A 94 14.64 -3.86 -8.01
CA THR A 94 13.83 -3.57 -6.82
C THR A 94 14.58 -2.69 -5.83
N ARG A 95 15.86 -2.97 -5.56
CA ARG A 95 16.67 -2.15 -4.66
C ARG A 95 16.83 -0.71 -5.15
N VAL A 96 17.03 -0.52 -6.45
CA VAL A 96 17.10 0.81 -7.06
C VAL A 96 15.79 1.56 -6.88
N MET A 97 14.65 0.91 -7.14
CA MET A 97 13.33 1.52 -6.95
C MET A 97 13.07 1.90 -5.50
N VAL A 98 13.39 1.01 -4.55
CA VAL A 98 13.25 1.27 -3.11
C VAL A 98 14.13 2.42 -2.66
N SER A 99 15.40 2.49 -3.08
CA SER A 99 16.31 3.60 -2.73
C SER A 99 15.77 4.94 -3.23
N PHE A 100 15.32 4.99 -4.48
CA PHE A 100 14.78 6.22 -5.07
C PHE A 100 13.53 6.71 -4.32
N ILE A 101 12.64 5.80 -3.93
CA ILE A 101 11.43 6.16 -3.16
C ILE A 101 11.79 6.59 -1.75
N ASP A 102 12.74 5.92 -1.11
CA ASP A 102 13.26 6.26 0.22
C ASP A 102 13.83 7.68 0.26
N GLU A 103 14.72 7.99 -0.69
CA GLU A 103 15.31 9.32 -0.88
C GLU A 103 14.22 10.38 -1.13
N TYR A 104 13.29 10.10 -2.04
CA TYR A 104 12.20 11.02 -2.33
C TYR A 104 11.32 11.30 -1.09
N LEU A 105 10.94 10.27 -0.34
CA LEU A 105 10.12 10.42 0.86
C LEU A 105 10.84 11.26 1.93
N HIS A 106 12.13 11.04 2.14
CA HIS A 106 12.93 11.81 3.10
C HIS A 106 13.21 13.25 2.67
N GLU A 107 13.42 13.49 1.38
CA GLU A 107 13.72 14.84 0.87
C GLU A 107 12.49 15.74 0.79
N CYS A 108 11.32 15.13 0.51
CA CYS A 108 10.15 15.83 0.00
C CYS A 108 8.91 15.74 0.86
N TYR A 109 8.91 15.03 1.99
CA TYR A 109 7.76 15.01 2.90
C TYR A 109 8.10 15.55 4.29
N GLU A 110 7.07 15.99 5.01
CA GLU A 110 7.16 16.38 6.42
C GLU A 110 7.62 15.22 7.33
N GLN A 111 8.25 15.53 8.47
CA GLN A 111 8.87 14.54 9.36
C GLN A 111 7.94 13.39 9.80
N ASP A 112 6.67 13.68 10.03
CA ASP A 112 5.71 12.65 10.46
C ASP A 112 5.47 11.60 9.36
N ILE A 113 5.43 12.03 8.09
CA ILE A 113 5.37 11.11 6.96
C ILE A 113 6.69 10.36 6.76
N GLN A 114 7.83 10.98 7.06
CA GLN A 114 9.13 10.30 7.00
C GLN A 114 9.23 9.16 8.04
N LYS A 115 8.78 9.39 9.27
CA LYS A 115 8.73 8.34 10.31
C LYS A 115 7.88 7.16 9.86
N LEU A 116 6.74 7.46 9.24
CA LEU A 116 5.84 6.46 8.68
C LEU A 116 6.52 5.68 7.56
N ALA A 117 7.06 6.38 6.56
CA ALA A 117 7.83 5.81 5.47
C ALA A 117 8.96 4.89 5.98
N ASN A 118 9.61 5.22 7.09
CA ASN A 118 10.66 4.37 7.66
C ASN A 118 10.14 3.01 8.13
N ILE A 119 8.97 2.93 8.75
CA ILE A 119 8.33 1.66 9.14
C ILE A 119 8.07 0.80 7.90
N VAL A 120 7.55 1.45 6.84
CA VAL A 120 7.28 0.81 5.55
C VAL A 120 8.52 0.23 4.93
N LEU A 121 9.52 1.09 4.78
CA LEU A 121 10.75 0.79 4.09
C LEU A 121 11.52 -0.25 4.88
N TYR A 122 11.42 -0.27 6.21
CA TYR A 122 11.94 -1.34 7.04
C TYR A 122 11.30 -2.69 6.69
N THR A 123 9.96 -2.78 6.69
CA THR A 123 9.22 -4.01 6.35
C THR A 123 9.51 -4.47 4.92
N LEU A 124 9.58 -3.53 3.98
CA LEU A 124 9.93 -3.79 2.59
C LEU A 124 11.37 -4.30 2.45
N LYS A 125 12.35 -3.60 3.03
CA LYS A 125 13.77 -4.00 3.00
C LYS A 125 13.97 -5.35 3.69
N ARG A 126 13.24 -5.65 4.78
CA ARG A 126 13.26 -6.96 5.46
C ARG A 126 12.76 -8.08 4.53
N ASN A 127 11.59 -7.90 3.93
CA ASN A 127 11.02 -8.90 3.03
C ASN A 127 11.82 -9.06 1.72
N LEU A 128 12.32 -7.95 1.16
CA LEU A 128 13.18 -7.97 -0.01
C LEU A 128 14.48 -8.74 0.28
N ARG A 129 15.08 -8.53 1.46
CA ARG A 129 16.23 -9.34 1.89
C ARG A 129 15.89 -10.82 1.93
N TYR A 130 14.74 -11.21 2.48
CA TYR A 130 14.32 -12.60 2.53
C TYR A 130 14.11 -13.21 1.13
N PHE A 131 13.39 -12.50 0.26
CA PHE A 131 13.08 -12.93 -1.10
C PHE A 131 14.32 -12.98 -2.00
N CYS A 132 15.19 -11.98 -1.89
CA CYS A 132 16.39 -11.87 -2.74
C CYS A 132 17.61 -12.63 -2.22
N ASN A 133 17.53 -13.24 -1.04
CA ASN A 133 18.64 -14.03 -0.51
C ASN A 133 18.60 -15.44 -1.10
N LYS A 134 19.55 -15.72 -2.01
CA LYS A 134 19.66 -16.96 -2.80
C LYS A 134 20.21 -18.15 -1.99
N LYS A 135 19.82 -18.27 -0.72
CA LYS A 135 20.23 -19.43 0.10
C LYS A 135 19.64 -20.72 -0.50
N PRO A 136 20.44 -21.77 -0.77
CA PRO A 136 19.96 -23.02 -1.36
C PRO A 136 18.84 -23.70 -0.58
N SER A 137 18.75 -23.43 0.73
CA SER A 137 17.76 -23.95 1.67
C SER A 137 16.45 -23.14 1.73
N ASN A 138 16.33 -22.02 1.01
CA ASN A 138 15.14 -21.16 1.06
C ASN A 138 13.96 -21.80 0.32
N LYS A 139 13.25 -22.71 1.01
CA LYS A 139 12.07 -23.42 0.48
C LYS A 139 10.94 -22.45 0.09
N LYS A 140 10.72 -21.38 0.85
CA LYS A 140 9.69 -20.37 0.57
C LYS A 140 9.95 -19.66 -0.76
N LEU A 141 11.21 -19.24 -1.01
CA LEU A 141 11.61 -18.68 -2.31
C LEU A 141 11.40 -19.67 -3.45
N LYS A 142 11.82 -20.94 -3.30
CA LYS A 142 11.62 -21.96 -4.34
C LYS A 142 10.14 -22.15 -4.68
N ASN A 143 9.26 -22.16 -3.68
CA ASN A 143 7.84 -22.29 -3.89
C ASN A 143 7.24 -21.04 -4.56
N LEU A 144 7.66 -19.84 -4.16
CA LEU A 144 7.24 -18.59 -4.82
C LEU A 144 7.68 -18.53 -6.29
N LEU A 145 8.91 -18.93 -6.61
CA LEU A 145 9.39 -18.98 -8.00
C LEU A 145 8.60 -19.98 -8.84
N LYS A 146 8.21 -21.13 -8.28
CA LYS A 146 7.35 -22.11 -8.97
C LYS A 146 5.97 -21.54 -9.31
N LEU A 147 5.42 -20.72 -8.42
CA LEU A 147 4.13 -20.08 -8.66
C LEU A 147 4.23 -18.96 -9.69
N ALA A 148 5.37 -18.24 -9.75
CA ALA A 148 5.53 -17.05 -10.57
C ALA A 148 5.08 -17.18 -12.03
N SER A 149 5.32 -18.33 -12.70
CA SER A 149 4.86 -18.54 -14.08
C SER A 149 3.34 -18.49 -14.20
N CYS A 150 2.63 -19.15 -13.28
CA CYS A 150 1.18 -19.08 -13.18
C CYS A 150 0.71 -17.65 -12.88
N LEU A 151 1.37 -16.96 -11.95
CA LEU A 151 1.02 -15.59 -11.54
C LEU A 151 1.18 -14.58 -12.68
N ASN A 152 2.25 -14.71 -13.47
CA ASN A 152 2.55 -13.83 -14.59
C ASN A 152 1.46 -13.89 -15.67
N THR A 153 0.78 -15.03 -15.85
CA THR A 153 -0.37 -15.13 -16.77
C THR A 153 -1.59 -14.32 -16.31
N ARG A 154 -1.64 -13.98 -15.03
CA ARG A 154 -2.75 -13.28 -14.38
C ARG A 154 -2.37 -11.87 -13.97
N ILE A 155 -1.25 -11.33 -14.45
CA ILE A 155 -0.73 -10.05 -13.96
C ILE A 155 -1.58 -8.82 -14.33
N LYS A 156 -2.50 -8.99 -15.28
CA LYS A 156 -3.46 -7.97 -15.73
C LYS A 156 -4.81 -8.08 -15.03
N ASP A 157 -5.00 -9.13 -14.26
CA ASP A 157 -6.23 -9.37 -13.53
C ASP A 157 -6.19 -8.51 -12.25
N ASP A 158 -7.00 -7.46 -12.16
CA ASP A 158 -6.85 -6.43 -11.11
C ASP A 158 -8.13 -6.10 -10.33
N HIS A 159 -9.20 -6.89 -10.48
CA HIS A 159 -10.51 -6.48 -9.96
C HIS A 159 -10.62 -6.25 -8.45
N CYS A 160 -9.92 -7.01 -7.59
CA CYS A 160 -10.05 -6.81 -6.14
C CYS A 160 -9.29 -5.53 -5.79
N ILE A 161 -8.15 -5.27 -6.46
CA ILE A 161 -7.46 -3.98 -6.35
C ILE A 161 -8.39 -2.86 -6.80
N MET A 162 -8.99 -2.97 -7.99
CA MET A 162 -9.86 -1.94 -8.53
C MET A 162 -11.09 -1.73 -7.66
N SER A 163 -11.65 -2.79 -7.07
CA SER A 163 -12.73 -2.71 -6.09
C SER A 163 -12.28 -1.92 -4.86
N MET A 164 -11.16 -2.29 -4.25
CA MET A 164 -10.59 -1.57 -3.11
C MET A 164 -10.31 -0.10 -3.46
N MET A 165 -9.69 0.17 -4.62
CA MET A 165 -9.44 1.53 -5.10
C MET A 165 -10.74 2.32 -5.30
N ASN A 166 -11.77 1.71 -5.86
CA ASN A 166 -13.05 2.39 -6.05
C ASN A 166 -13.72 2.72 -4.71
N SER A 167 -13.64 1.81 -3.74
CA SER A 167 -14.16 1.99 -2.38
C SER A 167 -13.37 3.07 -1.63
N THR A 168 -12.03 3.00 -1.65
CA THR A 168 -11.17 4.03 -1.03
C THR A 168 -11.40 5.41 -1.67
N SER A 169 -11.63 5.47 -2.98
CA SER A 169 -11.85 6.73 -3.72
C SER A 169 -13.13 7.42 -3.23
N ALA A 170 -14.13 6.62 -2.86
CA ALA A 170 -15.38 7.13 -2.31
C ALA A 170 -15.25 7.71 -0.89
N LEU A 171 -14.21 7.34 -0.13
CA LEU A 171 -13.95 7.93 1.19
C LEU A 171 -13.50 9.38 1.10
N ILE A 172 -12.79 9.75 0.03
CA ILE A 172 -12.20 11.08 -0.14
C ILE A 172 -13.25 12.18 0.03
N PRO A 173 -14.39 12.17 -0.72
CA PRO A 173 -15.45 13.18 -0.57
C PRO A 173 -16.49 12.88 0.53
N SER A 174 -16.32 11.81 1.32
CA SER A 174 -17.40 11.30 2.20
C SER A 174 -17.78 12.19 3.39
N GLY A 175 -16.95 13.20 3.73
CA GLY A 175 -17.13 14.01 4.93
C GLY A 175 -16.90 13.27 6.25
N LEU A 176 -16.48 11.99 6.21
CA LEU A 176 -16.07 11.24 7.40
C LEU A 176 -14.80 11.84 8.02
N ASN A 177 -14.71 11.79 9.35
CA ASN A 177 -13.47 12.15 10.04
C ASN A 177 -12.35 11.12 9.76
N SER A 178 -11.10 11.50 10.09
CA SER A 178 -9.91 10.67 9.85
C SER A 178 -10.02 9.27 10.44
N LYS A 179 -10.53 9.14 11.68
CA LYS A 179 -10.64 7.84 12.38
C LYS A 179 -11.61 6.89 11.68
N GLU A 180 -12.75 7.39 11.22
CA GLU A 180 -13.69 6.58 10.45
C GLU A 180 -13.10 6.19 9.10
N LYS A 181 -12.46 7.12 8.37
CA LYS A 181 -11.78 6.81 7.11
C LYS A 181 -10.74 5.71 7.28
N ILE A 182 -9.94 5.72 8.36
CA ILE A 182 -8.96 4.67 8.67
C ILE A 182 -9.66 3.30 8.81
N LYS A 183 -10.76 3.21 9.58
CA LYS A 183 -11.52 1.96 9.73
C LYS A 183 -12.02 1.43 8.38
N TYR A 184 -12.57 2.31 7.54
CA TYR A 184 -13.03 1.91 6.20
C TYR A 184 -11.88 1.39 5.35
N VAL A 185 -10.73 2.07 5.30
CA VAL A 185 -9.59 1.58 4.51
C VAL A 185 -9.09 0.23 5.04
N CYS A 186 -9.00 0.07 6.35
CA CYS A 186 -8.63 -1.20 6.97
C CYS A 186 -9.61 -2.33 6.59
N CYS A 187 -10.90 -2.04 6.53
CA CYS A 187 -11.89 -3.01 6.07
C CYS A 187 -11.85 -3.25 4.56
N TYR A 188 -11.59 -2.24 3.73
CA TYR A 188 -11.38 -2.44 2.29
C TYR A 188 -10.13 -3.27 2.00
N TYR A 189 -9.11 -3.18 2.87
CA TYR A 189 -7.98 -4.09 2.82
C TYR A 189 -8.39 -5.52 3.21
N ALA A 190 -9.15 -5.70 4.28
CA ALA A 190 -9.64 -7.03 4.67
C ALA A 190 -10.51 -7.66 3.55
N GLU A 191 -11.38 -6.87 2.91
CA GLU A 191 -12.15 -7.27 1.72
C GLU A 191 -11.24 -7.62 0.54
N LEU A 192 -10.19 -6.84 0.31
CA LEU A 192 -9.18 -7.15 -0.70
C LEU A 192 -8.55 -8.53 -0.42
N VAL A 193 -8.14 -8.83 0.82
CA VAL A 193 -7.60 -10.14 1.22
C VAL A 193 -8.60 -11.27 1.00
N ARG A 194 -9.87 -11.09 1.39
CA ARG A 194 -10.95 -12.07 1.22
C ARG A 194 -11.26 -12.34 -0.26
N CYS A 195 -11.48 -11.28 -1.04
CA CYS A 195 -11.66 -11.35 -2.50
C CYS A 195 -10.45 -12.05 -3.16
N GLY A 196 -9.27 -11.83 -2.59
CA GLY A 196 -8.08 -12.57 -2.95
C GLY A 196 -8.22 -14.07 -2.69
N ASP A 197 -8.43 -14.49 -1.46
CA ASP A 197 -8.53 -15.93 -1.15
C ASP A 197 -9.52 -16.68 -2.07
N GLU A 198 -10.73 -16.13 -2.22
CA GLU A 198 -11.76 -16.67 -3.11
C GLU A 198 -11.31 -16.74 -4.57
N TRP A 199 -10.61 -15.72 -5.04
CA TRP A 199 -10.08 -15.73 -6.40
C TRP A 199 -9.06 -16.85 -6.63
N MET A 200 -8.15 -17.11 -5.68
CA MET A 200 -7.14 -18.15 -5.85
C MET A 200 -7.76 -19.54 -5.99
N ASP A 201 -8.92 -19.76 -5.36
CA ASP A 201 -9.67 -21.00 -5.53
C ASP A 201 -10.14 -21.21 -6.96
N THR A 202 -10.31 -20.14 -7.74
CA THR A 202 -10.67 -20.22 -9.17
C THR A 202 -9.49 -20.56 -10.10
N ILE A 203 -8.24 -20.53 -9.61
CA ILE A 203 -7.04 -20.73 -10.44
C ILE A 203 -6.45 -22.13 -10.20
N PRO A 204 -6.50 -23.03 -11.19
CA PRO A 204 -5.99 -24.39 -11.04
C PRO A 204 -4.53 -24.48 -10.60
N CYS A 205 -3.66 -23.59 -11.11
CA CYS A 205 -2.21 -23.61 -10.81
C CYS A 205 -1.81 -22.93 -9.49
N ILE A 206 -2.72 -22.26 -8.78
CA ILE A 206 -2.47 -21.67 -7.45
C ILE A 206 -3.25 -22.40 -6.36
N ARG A 207 -4.41 -22.98 -6.68
CA ARG A 207 -5.35 -23.56 -5.71
C ARG A 207 -4.68 -24.40 -4.61
N ASN A 208 -3.78 -25.29 -4.97
CA ASN A 208 -3.11 -26.19 -4.02
C ASN A 208 -1.99 -25.51 -3.19
N ASP A 209 -1.51 -24.36 -3.65
CA ASP A 209 -0.42 -23.58 -3.07
C ASP A 209 -0.90 -22.19 -2.60
N LYS A 210 -2.21 -21.96 -2.50
CA LYS A 210 -2.80 -20.64 -2.22
C LYS A 210 -2.30 -20.04 -0.91
N GLN A 211 -2.06 -20.89 0.09
CA GLN A 211 -1.55 -20.46 1.38
C GLN A 211 -0.15 -19.85 1.26
N ILE A 212 0.69 -20.32 0.32
CA ILE A 212 2.03 -19.78 0.10
C ILE A 212 1.94 -18.33 -0.41
N ALA A 213 0.98 -18.07 -1.30
CA ALA A 213 0.69 -16.72 -1.80
C ALA A 213 0.13 -15.82 -0.70
N LEU A 214 -0.82 -16.31 0.10
CA LEU A 214 -1.41 -15.56 1.24
C LEU A 214 -0.42 -15.31 2.37
N ASP A 215 0.49 -16.23 2.67
CA ASP A 215 1.52 -16.04 3.70
C ASP A 215 2.62 -15.10 3.23
N PHE A 216 2.88 -15.06 1.94
CA PHE A 216 3.75 -14.03 1.37
C PHE A 216 3.08 -12.67 1.47
N LEU A 217 1.79 -12.58 1.11
CA LEU A 217 0.97 -11.38 1.30
C LEU A 217 1.01 -10.87 2.74
N ARG A 218 0.53 -11.68 3.70
CA ARG A 218 0.42 -11.27 5.11
C ARG A 218 1.78 -10.91 5.70
N GLY A 219 2.87 -11.56 5.27
CA GLY A 219 4.22 -11.19 5.70
C GLY A 219 4.69 -9.80 5.25
N LEU A 220 4.05 -9.23 4.22
CA LEU A 220 4.40 -7.93 3.65
C LEU A 220 3.54 -6.80 4.23
N SER A 221 2.29 -7.09 4.60
CA SER A 221 1.33 -6.15 5.21
C SER A 221 1.27 -6.22 6.72
N GLY A 222 1.59 -7.36 7.31
CA GLY A 222 1.13 -7.75 8.64
C GLY A 222 1.52 -6.76 9.74
N ASP A 223 2.79 -6.32 9.74
CA ASP A 223 3.27 -5.32 10.70
C ASP A 223 2.53 -3.98 10.54
N ILE A 224 2.21 -3.59 9.30
CA ILE A 224 1.53 -2.32 9.00
C ILE A 224 0.05 -2.39 9.39
N ILE A 225 -0.63 -3.50 9.07
CA ILE A 225 -2.03 -3.73 9.42
C ILE A 225 -2.21 -3.85 10.92
N SER A 226 -1.33 -4.60 11.59
CA SER A 226 -1.35 -4.77 13.04
C SER A 226 -1.23 -3.43 13.77
N VAL A 227 -0.33 -2.56 13.31
CA VAL A 227 -0.13 -1.23 13.91
C VAL A 227 -1.31 -0.31 13.68
N ALA A 228 -1.94 -0.36 12.50
CA ALA A 228 -2.85 0.71 12.10
C ALA A 228 -4.34 0.38 12.17
N CYS A 229 -4.66 -0.88 11.88
CA CYS A 229 -6.03 -1.32 11.76
C CYS A 229 -6.56 -1.88 13.08
N SER A 230 -5.69 -2.13 14.07
CA SER A 230 -6.09 -2.73 15.34
C SER A 230 -6.96 -3.97 15.04
N ASP A 231 -8.18 -4.03 15.55
CA ASP A 231 -9.12 -5.12 15.33
C ASP A 231 -9.82 -5.11 13.95
N TYR A 232 -9.70 -4.05 13.13
CA TYR A 232 -10.34 -3.94 11.81
C TYR A 232 -9.52 -4.66 10.74
N ASN A 233 -9.45 -5.99 10.82
CA ASN A 233 -8.67 -6.83 9.92
C ASN A 233 -9.47 -8.07 9.48
N GLU A 234 -8.87 -8.92 8.64
CA GLU A 234 -9.54 -10.10 8.09
C GLU A 234 -9.87 -11.19 9.12
N PHE A 235 -9.28 -11.13 10.31
CA PHE A 235 -9.42 -12.14 11.37
C PHE A 235 -10.55 -11.84 12.36
N THR A 236 -11.20 -10.68 12.27
CA THR A 236 -12.32 -10.31 13.15
C THR A 236 -13.59 -10.02 12.35
N ASN A 237 -14.71 -9.91 13.05
CA ASN A 237 -15.99 -9.49 12.48
C ASN A 237 -16.21 -7.98 12.53
N ARG A 238 -15.21 -7.17 12.94
CA ARG A 238 -15.39 -5.70 13.11
C ARG A 238 -15.80 -5.02 11.81
N CYS A 239 -15.26 -5.48 10.69
CA CYS A 239 -15.61 -4.95 9.37
C CYS A 239 -17.04 -5.28 8.94
N ASP A 240 -17.59 -6.40 9.40
CA ASP A 240 -18.96 -6.81 9.06
C ASP A 240 -20.02 -5.93 9.77
N HIS A 241 -19.61 -5.18 10.81
CA HIS A 241 -20.46 -4.24 11.55
C HIS A 241 -20.33 -2.79 11.05
N LEU A 242 -19.43 -2.54 10.08
CA LEU A 242 -19.24 -1.20 9.53
C LEU A 242 -20.40 -0.88 8.59
N LYS A 243 -21.07 0.26 8.78
CA LYS A 243 -22.17 0.65 7.89
C LYS A 243 -21.65 0.87 6.46
N PRO A 244 -22.38 0.46 5.42
CA PRO A 244 -22.03 0.81 4.06
C PRO A 244 -21.90 2.32 3.90
N LEU A 245 -20.92 2.77 3.13
CA LEU A 245 -20.73 4.18 2.85
C LEU A 245 -21.87 4.68 1.97
N GLU A 246 -22.62 5.69 2.41
CA GLU A 246 -23.64 6.35 1.59
C GLU A 246 -22.97 7.30 0.58
N ILE A 247 -22.70 6.80 -0.62
CA ILE A 247 -21.96 7.56 -1.62
C ILE A 247 -22.92 8.45 -2.42
N LYS A 248 -22.87 9.76 -2.20
CA LYS A 248 -23.43 10.72 -3.17
C LYS A 248 -22.59 10.64 -4.44
N GLN A 249 -23.21 10.30 -5.58
CA GLN A 249 -22.54 10.14 -6.87
C GLN A 249 -21.96 11.48 -7.37
N THR A 250 -20.80 11.87 -6.88
CA THR A 250 -20.01 12.97 -7.45
C THR A 250 -18.83 12.40 -8.24
N ASN A 251 -18.46 13.10 -9.32
CA ASN A 251 -17.38 12.76 -10.25
C ASN A 251 -16.15 12.15 -9.55
N ARG A 252 -16.02 10.83 -9.59
CA ARG A 252 -14.90 10.12 -8.98
C ARG A 252 -13.66 10.32 -9.83
N LYS A 253 -12.60 10.86 -9.25
CA LYS A 253 -11.27 10.88 -9.86
C LYS A 253 -10.86 9.43 -10.16
N LYS A 254 -10.48 9.16 -11.41
CA LYS A 254 -9.90 7.86 -11.79
C LYS A 254 -8.44 7.85 -11.36
N TYR A 255 -8.06 6.88 -10.55
CA TYR A 255 -6.69 6.70 -10.10
C TYR A 255 -6.00 5.63 -10.95
N GLY A 256 -4.87 5.99 -11.54
CA GLY A 256 -4.02 5.04 -12.28
C GLY A 256 -3.17 4.16 -11.37
N SER A 257 -2.97 4.58 -10.12
CA SER A 257 -2.17 3.86 -9.13
C SER A 257 -2.78 3.97 -7.74
N ILE A 258 -2.46 2.98 -6.91
CA ILE A 258 -2.91 2.95 -5.52
C ILE A 258 -2.17 3.99 -4.67
N LEU A 259 -0.95 4.40 -5.06
CA LEU A 259 -0.25 5.46 -4.33
C LEU A 259 -1.05 6.77 -4.36
N ASN A 260 -1.47 7.18 -5.56
CA ASN A 260 -2.15 8.45 -5.76
C ASN A 260 -3.47 8.53 -4.99
N ILE A 261 -4.22 7.43 -4.96
CA ILE A 261 -5.46 7.38 -4.19
C ILE A 261 -5.22 7.42 -2.68
N MET A 262 -4.16 6.79 -2.18
CA MET A 262 -3.84 6.88 -0.76
C MET A 262 -3.42 8.29 -0.38
N ILE A 263 -2.56 8.94 -1.18
CA ILE A 263 -2.18 10.34 -0.97
C ILE A 263 -3.43 11.22 -0.91
N ASP A 264 -4.32 11.15 -1.89
CA ASP A 264 -5.54 11.96 -1.90
C ASP A 264 -6.47 11.61 -0.71
N THR A 265 -6.48 10.34 -0.27
CA THR A 265 -7.23 9.93 0.93
C THR A 265 -6.66 10.55 2.20
N ILE A 266 -5.33 10.57 2.36
CA ILE A 266 -4.63 11.20 3.49
C ILE A 266 -4.82 12.72 3.47
N GLU A 267 -4.68 13.34 2.30
CA GLU A 267 -4.90 14.78 2.12
C GLU A 267 -6.35 15.17 2.45
N SER A 268 -7.32 14.26 2.25
CA SER A 268 -8.72 14.47 2.62
C SER A 268 -9.03 14.33 4.12
N MET A 269 -8.03 14.03 4.96
CA MET A 269 -8.19 13.92 6.40
C MET A 269 -7.85 15.25 7.08
N ASP A 270 -8.74 15.76 7.93
CA ASP A 270 -8.66 17.11 8.51
C ASP A 270 -7.44 17.32 9.43
N GLY A 271 -6.88 16.23 9.91
CA GLY A 271 -5.71 16.22 10.75
C GLY A 271 -5.46 14.79 11.17
N PHE A 272 -4.19 14.51 11.40
CA PHE A 272 -3.75 13.20 11.82
C PHE A 272 -3.38 13.20 13.30
N LEU A 273 -3.08 14.33 13.95
CA LEU A 273 -2.71 14.41 15.38
C LEU A 273 -3.79 13.97 16.38
#